data_AF-Q45EZ3-F1
#
_entry.id   AF-Q45EZ3-F1
#
_cell.length_a   1.000
_cell.length_b   1.000
_cell.length_c   1.000
_cell.angle_alpha   90.00
_cell.angle_beta   90.00
_cell.angle_gamma   90.00
#
_symmetry.space_group_name_H-M   'P 1'
#
loop_
_entity.id
_entity.type
_entity.pdbx_description
1 polymer ?
#
loop_
_entity_poly.entity_id
_entity_poly.type
_entity_poly.pdbx_seq_one_letter_code
_entity_poly.pdbx_strand_id
1 'polypeptide(L)'
;MVDFDCKTKMVQSTQNLTKKSPKITTKRTISTPLISPVPVISGELSPASESSCSAYESYLKLPELRQLWSSNEFPGWDNEPIIKPALQALEITFRFISLVLSDARPYINRREWNRKLESLARDQVELISVLCEDDETRGSAPIVDLTSSYGEVMPQTGSSAEVWKLANGEHDTTVVCRSSEFSLLPRLATWQKSEEIASRIFYAVESAMRRCGYSLGLGEPNLDGKPNLDYDAVCRPSELHALKKGALDYIQNS
;
A
#
# COMPACT_ATOMS: atom_id res chain seq x y z
N MET A 1 -40.38 -23.44 -20.48
CA MET A 1 -39.39 -23.33 -21.57
C MET A 1 -39.45 -21.89 -22.06
N VAL A 2 -38.50 -21.06 -21.65
CA VAL A 2 -38.41 -19.67 -22.08
C VAL A 2 -36.93 -19.34 -22.28
N ASP A 3 -36.49 -19.46 -23.52
CA ASP A 3 -35.19 -18.98 -24.00
C ASP A 3 -35.24 -17.46 -24.18
N PHE A 4 -34.20 -16.78 -23.70
CA PHE A 4 -34.00 -15.34 -23.86
C PHE A 4 -33.02 -15.09 -25.01
N ASP A 5 -33.53 -14.73 -26.19
CA ASP A 5 -32.73 -14.28 -27.33
C ASP A 5 -32.77 -12.73 -27.44
N CYS A 6 -31.68 -12.07 -27.05
CA CYS A 6 -31.49 -10.64 -27.28
C CYS A 6 -30.93 -10.41 -28.69
N LYS A 7 -31.82 -10.08 -29.64
CA LYS A 7 -31.48 -9.89 -31.06
C LYS A 7 -31.18 -8.42 -31.38
N THR A 8 -29.90 -8.11 -31.55
CA THR A 8 -29.37 -6.87 -32.12
C THR A 8 -29.86 -6.70 -33.56
N LYS A 9 -30.42 -5.53 -33.91
CA LYS A 9 -30.72 -5.16 -35.30
C LYS A 9 -30.11 -3.80 -35.64
N MET A 10 -28.92 -3.83 -36.25
CA MET A 10 -28.55 -2.88 -37.30
C MET A 10 -29.22 -3.36 -38.59
N VAL A 11 -30.01 -2.53 -39.28
CA VAL A 11 -30.21 -2.60 -40.74
C VAL A 11 -30.54 -1.20 -41.28
N GLN A 12 -29.73 -0.78 -42.24
CA GLN A 12 -29.97 0.29 -43.21
C GLN A 12 -31.06 -0.14 -44.20
N SER A 13 -31.95 0.76 -44.66
CA SER A 13 -32.20 0.87 -46.12
C SER A 13 -32.99 2.12 -46.53
N THR A 14 -32.34 2.86 -47.43
CA THR A 14 -32.75 3.77 -48.50
C THR A 14 -34.22 3.94 -48.90
N GLN A 15 -34.61 5.18 -49.25
CA GLN A 15 -34.96 5.59 -50.64
C GLN A 15 -35.40 7.08 -50.73
N ASN A 16 -34.68 7.90 -51.51
CA ASN A 16 -35.19 8.56 -52.72
C ASN A 16 -34.29 9.72 -53.21
N LEU A 17 -34.07 9.71 -54.52
CA LEU A 17 -33.23 10.60 -55.32
C LEU A 17 -33.80 12.03 -55.38
N THR A 18 -32.96 13.06 -55.23
CA THR A 18 -32.97 14.22 -56.12
C THR A 18 -31.61 14.94 -56.09
N LYS A 19 -31.01 15.05 -57.28
CA LYS A 19 -29.75 15.73 -57.55
C LYS A 19 -29.92 17.25 -57.43
N LYS A 20 -29.29 17.90 -56.45
CA LYS A 20 -28.78 19.29 -56.54
C LYS A 20 -27.67 19.50 -55.52
N SER A 21 -26.45 19.74 -55.99
CA SER A 21 -25.34 20.22 -55.16
C SER A 21 -25.48 21.73 -54.95
N PRO A 22 -25.41 22.26 -53.71
CA PRO A 22 -25.08 23.65 -53.48
C PRO A 22 -23.69 23.79 -52.82
N LYS A 23 -22.97 24.80 -53.31
CA LYS A 23 -21.63 25.23 -52.91
C LYS A 23 -21.50 25.38 -51.39
N ILE A 24 -20.49 24.72 -50.83
CA ILE A 24 -19.99 24.98 -49.48
C ILE A 24 -19.39 26.39 -49.49
N THR A 25 -20.07 27.33 -48.83
CA THR A 25 -19.52 28.65 -48.55
C THR A 25 -19.23 28.68 -47.06
N THR A 26 -17.95 28.64 -46.70
CA THR A 26 -17.46 28.67 -45.32
C THR A 26 -17.81 30.01 -44.67
N LYS A 27 -18.78 29.99 -43.75
CA LYS A 27 -18.86 30.98 -42.66
C LYS A 27 -18.83 30.22 -41.35
N ARG A 28 -17.63 30.09 -40.80
CA ARG A 28 -17.36 29.55 -39.47
C ARG A 28 -17.77 30.62 -38.46
N THR A 29 -19.04 30.58 -38.03
CA THR A 29 -19.45 31.29 -36.82
C THR A 29 -19.07 30.38 -35.64
N ILE A 30 -18.06 30.78 -34.89
CA ILE A 30 -17.63 30.09 -33.67
C ILE A 30 -18.70 30.38 -32.62
N SER A 31 -19.65 29.47 -32.43
CA SER A 31 -20.49 29.41 -31.23
C SER A 31 -19.75 28.58 -30.19
N THR A 32 -19.02 29.26 -29.31
CA THR A 32 -18.55 28.71 -28.04
C THR A 32 -19.75 28.22 -27.22
N PRO A 33 -19.75 26.98 -26.68
CA PRO A 33 -20.77 26.57 -25.74
C PRO A 33 -20.59 27.38 -24.47
N LEU A 34 -21.62 28.15 -24.10
CA LEU A 34 -21.70 28.80 -22.80
C LEU A 34 -21.84 27.68 -21.76
N ILE A 35 -20.72 27.29 -21.15
CA ILE A 35 -20.72 26.47 -19.94
C ILE A 35 -21.39 27.34 -18.88
N SER A 36 -22.68 27.07 -18.63
CA SER A 36 -23.35 27.61 -17.45
C SER A 36 -22.55 27.13 -16.24
N PRO A 37 -21.94 28.03 -15.44
CA PRO A 37 -21.33 27.60 -14.19
C PRO A 37 -22.47 27.07 -13.34
N VAL A 38 -22.42 25.78 -13.00
CA VAL A 38 -23.17 25.25 -11.87
C VAL A 38 -22.84 26.17 -10.70
N PRO A 39 -23.82 26.83 -10.05
CA PRO A 39 -23.52 27.58 -8.85
C PRO A 39 -22.97 26.55 -7.87
N VAL A 40 -21.68 26.67 -7.56
CA VAL A 40 -21.11 26.10 -6.35
C VAL A 40 -21.89 26.79 -5.24
N ILE A 41 -22.98 26.16 -4.81
CA ILE A 41 -23.56 26.47 -3.52
C ILE A 41 -22.48 26.01 -2.56
N SER A 42 -21.64 26.96 -2.16
CA SER A 42 -20.90 26.90 -0.91
C SER A 42 -21.93 26.74 0.19
N GLY A 43 -22.43 25.51 0.37
CA GLY A 43 -23.13 25.17 1.58
C GLY A 43 -22.13 25.45 2.68
N GLU A 44 -22.50 26.35 3.60
CA GLU A 44 -21.76 26.55 4.84
C GLU A 44 -21.54 25.18 5.46
N LEU A 45 -20.31 24.66 5.33
CA LEU A 45 -19.88 23.47 6.06
C LEU A 45 -19.77 23.93 7.51
N SER A 46 -20.88 23.83 8.24
CA SER A 46 -20.84 24.02 9.68
C SER A 46 -19.91 22.95 10.28
N PRO A 47 -18.98 23.33 11.17
CA PRO A 47 -18.09 22.35 11.79
C PRO A 47 -18.91 21.30 12.54
N ALA A 48 -18.45 20.04 12.51
CA ALA A 48 -19.09 18.98 13.28
C ALA A 48 -19.11 19.33 14.78
N SER A 49 -20.11 18.83 15.52
CA SER A 49 -20.18 19.05 16.96
C SER A 49 -18.97 18.44 17.67
N GLU A 50 -18.54 19.06 18.76
CA GLU A 50 -17.41 18.59 19.58
C GLU A 50 -17.60 17.13 20.05
N SER A 51 -18.84 16.76 20.40
CA SER A 51 -19.20 15.38 20.74
C SER A 51 -18.99 14.40 19.59
N SER A 52 -19.27 14.82 18.35
CA SER A 52 -19.10 13.97 17.16
C SER A 52 -17.62 13.82 16.80
N CYS A 53 -16.83 14.89 16.95
CA CYS A 53 -15.38 14.84 16.79
C CYS A 53 -14.74 13.91 17.82
N SER A 54 -15.10 14.04 19.10
CA SER A 54 -14.59 13.18 20.17
C SER A 54 -14.97 11.71 19.97
N ALA A 55 -16.21 11.43 19.54
CA ALA A 55 -16.64 10.08 19.21
C ALA A 55 -15.86 9.48 18.03
N TYR A 56 -15.59 10.28 17.00
CA TYR A 56 -14.78 9.89 15.85
C TYR A 56 -13.32 9.59 16.24
N GLU A 57 -12.69 10.48 17.00
CA GLU A 57 -11.34 10.30 17.52
C GLU A 57 -11.23 9.05 18.39
N SER A 58 -12.20 8.83 19.27
CA SER A 58 -12.25 7.64 20.13
C SER A 58 -12.54 6.35 19.35
N TYR A 59 -13.33 6.40 18.27
CA TYR A 59 -13.61 5.23 17.44
C TYR A 59 -12.38 4.78 16.66
N LEU A 60 -11.63 5.73 16.10
CA LEU A 60 -10.42 5.47 15.34
C LEU A 60 -9.16 5.36 16.20
N LYS A 61 -9.25 5.64 17.51
CA LYS A 61 -8.09 5.64 18.42
C LYS A 61 -7.01 6.63 17.99
N LEU A 62 -7.43 7.79 17.49
CA LEU A 62 -6.52 8.82 16.98
C LEU A 62 -5.55 9.37 18.03
N PRO A 63 -5.93 9.59 19.31
CA PRO A 63 -4.98 10.03 20.32
C PRO A 63 -3.84 9.03 20.55
N GLU A 64 -4.17 7.74 20.67
CA GLU A 64 -3.20 6.68 20.88
C GLU A 64 -2.31 6.46 19.65
N LEU A 65 -2.89 6.52 18.45
CA LEU A 65 -2.18 6.44 17.18
C LEU A 65 -1.22 7.63 16.99
N ARG A 66 -1.66 8.85 17.34
CA ARG A 66 -0.83 10.06 17.30
C ARG A 66 0.33 9.99 18.28
N GLN A 67 0.15 9.34 19.43
CA GLN A 67 1.24 9.11 20.37
C GLN A 67 2.33 8.21 19.77
N LEU A 68 1.95 7.15 19.04
CA LEU A 68 2.91 6.30 18.33
C LEU A 68 3.64 7.04 17.19
N TRP A 69 2.96 7.97 16.50
CA TRP A 69 3.54 8.78 15.44
C TRP A 69 4.52 9.83 15.92
N SER A 70 4.27 10.36 17.12
CA SER A 70 5.04 11.48 17.69
C SER A 70 6.18 11.02 18.60
N SER A 71 6.32 9.72 18.88
CA SER A 71 7.50 9.23 19.58
C SER A 71 8.71 9.30 18.66
N ASN A 72 9.71 10.09 19.08
CA ASN A 72 11.02 10.16 18.44
C ASN A 72 11.96 9.25 19.22
N GLU A 73 12.28 8.12 18.63
CA GLU A 73 13.12 7.08 19.23
C GLU A 73 14.50 7.03 18.57
N PHE A 74 14.63 7.62 17.39
CA PHE A 74 15.84 7.64 16.60
C PHE A 74 16.23 9.10 16.34
N PRO A 75 16.73 9.83 17.36
CA PRO A 75 16.98 11.27 17.27
C PRO A 75 18.06 11.66 16.26
N GLY A 76 18.85 10.70 15.75
CA GLY A 76 19.79 10.93 14.66
C GLY A 76 19.17 10.85 13.27
N TRP A 77 17.93 10.35 13.16
CA TRP A 77 17.22 10.14 11.90
C TRP A 77 16.17 11.22 11.69
N ASP A 78 16.55 12.28 10.98
CA ASP A 78 15.73 13.49 10.80
C ASP A 78 14.37 13.21 10.13
N ASN A 79 14.31 12.17 9.30
CA ASN A 79 13.11 11.77 8.58
C ASN A 79 12.19 10.82 9.36
N GLU A 80 12.55 10.40 10.59
CA GLU A 80 11.71 9.56 11.47
C GLU A 80 10.24 10.03 11.54
N PRO A 81 9.91 11.31 11.84
CA PRO A 81 8.52 11.73 12.02
C PRO A 81 7.66 11.63 10.75
N ILE A 82 8.26 11.46 9.58
CA ILE A 82 7.57 11.33 8.29
C ILE A 82 7.55 9.86 7.85
N ILE A 83 8.70 9.17 7.92
CA ILE A 83 8.83 7.79 7.47
C ILE A 83 8.10 6.82 8.41
N LYS A 84 8.16 7.03 9.73
CA LYS A 84 7.51 6.15 10.71
C LYS A 84 5.99 6.05 10.51
N PRO A 85 5.23 7.15 10.37
CA PRO A 85 3.80 7.06 10.02
C PRO A 85 3.55 6.41 8.66
N ALA A 86 4.43 6.60 7.66
CA ALA A 86 4.30 5.99 6.35
C ALA A 86 4.46 4.45 6.41
N LEU A 87 5.45 3.96 7.16
CA LEU A 87 5.65 2.53 7.41
C LEU A 87 4.48 1.92 8.18
N GLN A 88 3.94 2.63 9.17
CA GLN A 88 2.75 2.19 9.89
C GLN A 88 1.49 2.17 9.02
N ALA A 89 1.32 3.14 8.12
CA ALA A 89 0.24 3.13 7.13
C ALA A 89 0.34 1.92 6.21
N LEU A 90 1.55 1.52 5.83
CA LEU A 90 1.80 0.31 5.05
C LEU A 90 1.40 -0.96 5.82
N GLU A 91 1.73 -1.05 7.12
CA GLU A 91 1.32 -2.17 7.98
C GLU A 91 -0.20 -2.24 8.18
N ILE A 92 -0.89 -1.09 8.26
CA ILE A 92 -2.36 -1.02 8.24
C ILE A 92 -2.90 -1.59 6.91
N THR A 93 -2.28 -1.27 5.78
CA THR A 93 -2.65 -1.81 4.47
C THR A 93 -2.48 -3.34 4.43
N PHE A 94 -1.39 -3.89 4.96
CA PHE A 94 -1.19 -5.35 5.04
C PHE A 94 -2.30 -6.02 5.84
N ARG A 95 -2.71 -5.42 6.97
CA ARG A 95 -3.85 -5.90 7.76
C ARG A 95 -5.16 -5.80 7.01
N PHE A 96 -5.35 -4.72 6.25
CA PHE A 96 -6.54 -4.57 5.42
C PHE A 96 -6.61 -5.64 4.33
N ILE A 97 -5.47 -5.97 3.70
CA ILE A 97 -5.35 -7.11 2.77
C ILE A 97 -5.76 -8.41 3.45
N SER A 98 -5.22 -8.71 4.62
CA SER A 98 -5.61 -9.90 5.40
C SER A 98 -7.12 -9.97 5.63
N LEU A 99 -7.73 -8.87 6.07
CA LEU A 99 -9.16 -8.81 6.38
C LEU A 99 -10.03 -9.03 5.14
N VAL A 100 -9.74 -8.34 4.04
CA VAL A 100 -10.56 -8.40 2.82
C VAL A 100 -10.43 -9.75 2.12
N LEU A 101 -9.22 -10.31 2.03
CA LEU A 101 -9.00 -11.59 1.37
C LEU A 101 -9.49 -12.78 2.20
N SER A 102 -9.58 -12.62 3.53
CA SER A 102 -10.15 -13.62 4.42
C SER A 102 -11.67 -13.60 4.47
N ASP A 103 -12.32 -12.53 4.01
CA ASP A 103 -13.77 -12.38 4.10
C ASP A 103 -14.50 -13.40 3.22
N ALA A 104 -15.33 -14.24 3.86
CA ALA A 104 -16.07 -15.32 3.21
C ALA A 104 -17.39 -14.85 2.54
N ARG A 105 -17.80 -13.59 2.73
CA ARG A 105 -19.12 -13.11 2.29
C ARG A 105 -19.21 -13.05 0.75
N PRO A 106 -20.33 -13.53 0.17
CA PRO A 106 -20.43 -13.81 -1.27
C PRO A 106 -20.54 -12.57 -2.17
N TYR A 107 -20.90 -11.40 -1.61
CA TYR A 107 -21.06 -10.15 -2.36
C TYR A 107 -19.77 -9.34 -2.53
N ILE A 108 -18.65 -9.84 -2.02
CA ILE A 108 -17.37 -9.14 -2.08
C ILE A 108 -16.75 -9.33 -3.45
N ASN A 109 -16.53 -8.22 -4.15
CA ASN A 109 -15.74 -8.21 -5.38
C ASN A 109 -14.25 -8.35 -5.04
N ARG A 110 -13.81 -9.58 -4.76
CA ARG A 110 -12.43 -9.88 -4.36
C ARG A 110 -11.41 -9.46 -5.41
N ARG A 111 -11.74 -9.58 -6.70
CA ARG A 111 -10.84 -9.21 -7.79
C ARG A 111 -10.53 -7.72 -7.78
N GLU A 112 -11.57 -6.88 -7.63
CA GLU A 112 -11.38 -5.43 -7.61
C GLU A 112 -10.70 -4.98 -6.31
N TRP A 113 -11.06 -5.58 -5.18
CA TRP A 113 -10.37 -5.31 -3.92
C TRP A 113 -8.89 -5.69 -3.98
N ASN A 114 -8.56 -6.86 -4.53
CA ASN A 114 -7.18 -7.30 -4.70
C ASN A 114 -6.40 -6.28 -5.56
N ARG A 115 -6.94 -5.90 -6.72
CA ARG A 115 -6.32 -4.88 -7.60
C ARG A 115 -6.09 -3.54 -6.90
N LYS A 116 -7.09 -3.05 -6.15
CA LYS A 116 -7.02 -1.75 -5.45
C LYS A 116 -6.03 -1.78 -4.29
N LEU A 117 -6.02 -2.86 -3.51
CA LEU A 117 -5.11 -3.01 -2.38
C LEU A 117 -3.67 -3.19 -2.83
N GLU A 118 -3.46 -3.93 -3.91
CA GLU A 118 -2.14 -4.05 -4.55
C GLU A 118 -1.67 -2.69 -5.09
N SER A 119 -2.55 -1.91 -5.74
CA SER A 119 -2.25 -0.53 -6.15
C SER A 119 -1.86 0.34 -4.95
N LEU A 120 -2.69 0.35 -3.91
CA LEU A 120 -2.46 1.15 -2.71
C LEU A 120 -1.12 0.81 -2.04
N ALA A 121 -0.81 -0.47 -1.87
CA ALA A 121 0.44 -0.90 -1.26
C ALA A 121 1.65 -0.48 -2.12
N ARG A 122 1.56 -0.61 -3.45
CA ARG A 122 2.62 -0.16 -4.36
C ARG A 122 2.82 1.36 -4.27
N ASP A 123 1.75 2.14 -4.32
CA ASP A 123 1.82 3.60 -4.27
C ASP A 123 2.40 4.07 -2.91
N GLN A 124 2.06 3.40 -1.81
CA GLN A 124 2.66 3.64 -0.49
C GLN A 124 4.15 3.31 -0.47
N VAL A 125 4.56 2.19 -1.05
CA VAL A 125 5.97 1.78 -1.15
C VAL A 125 6.78 2.76 -1.99
N GLU A 126 6.25 3.23 -3.12
CA GLU A 126 6.88 4.26 -3.96
C GLU A 126 7.02 5.59 -3.21
N LEU A 127 5.99 6.00 -2.45
CA LEU A 127 6.09 7.19 -1.61
C LEU A 127 7.19 7.04 -0.54
N ILE A 128 7.24 5.88 0.13
CA ILE A 128 8.29 5.58 1.12
C ILE A 128 9.67 5.62 0.47
N SER A 129 9.85 5.06 -0.73
CA SER A 129 11.16 5.09 -1.39
C SER A 129 11.62 6.51 -1.71
N VAL A 130 10.72 7.39 -2.17
CA VAL A 130 11.04 8.81 -2.38
C VAL A 130 11.49 9.47 -1.08
N LEU A 131 10.77 9.25 0.02
CA LEU A 131 11.14 9.79 1.34
C LEU A 131 12.49 9.25 1.84
N CYS A 132 12.84 8.01 1.50
CA CYS A 132 14.11 7.38 1.87
C CYS A 132 15.28 7.76 0.94
N GLU A 133 15.01 8.12 -0.32
CA GLU A 133 16.02 8.59 -1.29
C GLU A 133 16.59 9.96 -0.90
N ASP A 134 15.73 10.86 -0.41
CA ASP A 134 16.07 12.24 -0.05
C ASP A 134 16.76 12.36 1.34
N ASP A 135 17.10 11.24 1.97
CA ASP A 135 17.79 11.23 3.27
C ASP A 135 19.27 11.62 3.11
N GLU A 136 19.57 12.92 3.26
CA GLU A 136 20.93 13.47 3.28
C GLU A 136 21.77 12.89 4.43
N THR A 137 21.13 12.38 5.49
CA THR A 137 21.77 11.73 6.65
C THR A 137 22.04 10.25 6.39
N ARG A 138 22.74 9.95 5.28
CA ARG A 138 23.16 8.58 4.92
C ARG A 138 23.83 7.89 6.12
N GLY A 139 23.13 6.94 6.73
CA GLY A 139 23.63 6.11 7.83
C GLY A 139 23.05 6.39 9.21
N SER A 140 22.13 7.35 9.34
CA SER A 140 21.42 7.60 10.61
C SER A 140 20.20 6.71 10.84
N ALA A 141 19.64 6.13 9.77
CA ALA A 141 18.51 5.22 9.88
C ALA A 141 18.90 3.98 10.73
N PRO A 142 17.98 3.45 11.54
CA PRO A 142 18.23 2.26 12.34
C PRO A 142 18.34 1.04 11.43
N ILE A 143 19.58 0.69 11.08
CA ILE A 143 19.90 -0.35 10.13
C ILE A 143 20.45 -1.57 10.89
N VAL A 144 19.96 -2.76 10.54
CA VAL A 144 20.48 -4.04 11.01
C VAL A 144 21.58 -4.49 10.05
N ASP A 145 22.80 -4.62 10.58
CA ASP A 145 23.95 -5.09 9.80
C ASP A 145 23.86 -6.60 9.54
N LEU A 146 23.69 -6.96 8.27
CA LEU A 146 23.55 -8.35 7.80
C LEU A 146 24.84 -9.17 8.02
N THR A 147 26.00 -8.52 8.20
CA THR A 147 27.29 -9.19 8.42
C THR A 147 27.43 -9.81 9.82
N SER A 148 26.63 -9.37 10.79
CA SER A 148 26.63 -9.90 12.16
C SER A 148 25.84 -11.21 12.33
N SER A 149 25.00 -11.56 11.34
CA SER A 149 24.19 -12.78 11.34
C SER A 149 24.99 -14.00 10.84
N TYR A 150 26.10 -14.29 11.51
CA TYR A 150 26.86 -15.51 11.25
C TYR A 150 26.07 -16.71 11.80
N GLY A 151 25.16 -17.27 11.00
CA GLY A 151 24.77 -18.67 11.13
C GLY A 151 23.45 -19.03 11.83
N GLU A 152 22.40 -18.22 11.82
CA GLU A 152 21.07 -18.70 12.20
C GLU A 152 20.04 -18.55 11.08
N VAL A 153 20.04 -19.57 10.21
CA VAL A 153 18.95 -19.85 9.28
C VAL A 153 17.80 -20.41 10.11
N MET A 154 16.76 -19.62 10.38
CA MET A 154 15.46 -20.20 10.74
C MET A 154 14.82 -20.72 9.44
N PRO A 155 14.68 -22.05 9.26
CA PRO A 155 14.06 -22.58 8.06
C PRO A 155 12.58 -22.24 8.12
N GLN A 156 12.16 -21.24 7.34
CA GLN A 156 10.74 -21.12 7.02
C GLN A 156 10.35 -22.37 6.23
N THR A 157 9.48 -23.16 6.83
CA THR A 157 8.98 -24.44 6.31
C THR A 157 8.66 -24.35 4.82
N GLY A 158 9.53 -24.97 4.00
CA GLY A 158 9.26 -25.32 2.61
C GLY A 158 9.89 -24.43 1.52
N SER A 159 10.51 -23.30 1.85
CA SER A 159 11.22 -22.48 0.84
C SER A 159 12.60 -22.10 1.36
N SER A 160 13.63 -22.47 0.60
CA SER A 160 15.01 -22.06 0.86
C SER A 160 15.04 -20.54 0.95
N ALA A 161 15.38 -19.99 2.12
CA ALA A 161 15.86 -18.63 2.19
C ALA A 161 17.03 -18.54 1.19
N GLU A 162 16.86 -17.79 0.11
CA GLU A 162 17.87 -17.68 -0.94
C GLU A 162 19.09 -17.00 -0.33
N VAL A 163 20.07 -17.81 0.08
CA VAL A 163 21.34 -17.35 0.62
C VAL A 163 22.14 -16.82 -0.56
N TRP A 164 22.10 -15.52 -0.78
CA TRP A 164 22.97 -14.87 -1.75
C TRP A 164 24.38 -14.86 -1.19
N LYS A 165 25.26 -15.62 -1.84
CA LYS A 165 26.69 -15.57 -1.60
C LYS A 165 27.25 -14.43 -2.42
N LEU A 166 27.58 -13.31 -1.76
CA LEU A 166 28.29 -12.24 -2.40
C LEU A 166 29.76 -12.68 -2.50
N ALA A 167 30.26 -12.86 -3.73
CA ALA A 167 31.63 -13.30 -4.00
C ALA A 167 32.55 -12.09 -4.13
N ASN A 168 32.84 -11.44 -3.02
CA ASN A 168 33.74 -10.30 -2.91
C ASN A 168 35.01 -10.73 -2.19
N GLY A 169 35.97 -11.29 -2.95
CA GLY A 169 37.38 -11.41 -2.59
C GLY A 169 37.70 -11.99 -1.20
N GLU A 170 38.11 -13.27 -1.17
CA GLU A 170 38.66 -14.01 -0.01
C GLU A 170 37.67 -14.43 1.10
N HIS A 171 36.52 -13.77 1.26
CA HIS A 171 35.44 -14.25 2.14
C HIS A 171 34.09 -14.31 1.42
N ASP A 172 33.52 -15.52 1.34
CA ASP A 172 32.18 -15.79 0.79
C ASP A 172 31.14 -15.30 1.81
N THR A 173 30.75 -14.02 1.74
CA THR A 173 29.76 -13.46 2.68
C THR A 173 28.37 -13.90 2.25
N THR A 174 27.75 -14.76 3.06
CA THR A 174 26.34 -15.12 2.94
C THR A 174 25.50 -13.95 3.43
N VAL A 175 24.84 -13.24 2.52
CA VAL A 175 23.91 -12.18 2.86
C VAL A 175 22.52 -12.80 2.95
N VAL A 176 21.95 -12.78 4.16
CA VAL A 176 20.56 -13.22 4.40
C VAL A 176 19.74 -11.99 4.68
N CYS A 177 18.73 -11.71 3.85
CA CYS A 177 17.78 -10.65 4.12
C CYS A 177 16.99 -11.02 5.39
N ARG A 178 17.18 -10.26 6.49
CA ARG A 178 16.38 -10.44 7.71
C ARG A 178 14.97 -9.90 7.45
N SER A 179 13.98 -10.78 7.43
CA SER A 179 12.57 -10.40 7.40
C SER A 179 12.10 -9.98 8.79
N SER A 180 11.31 -8.92 8.85
CA SER A 180 10.56 -8.50 10.04
C SER A 180 9.77 -9.68 10.63
N GLU A 181 9.84 -9.81 11.95
CA GLU A 181 9.19 -10.89 12.71
C GLU A 181 7.71 -10.55 13.01
N PHE A 182 7.41 -9.27 13.17
CA PHE A 182 6.08 -8.80 13.57
C PHE A 182 5.24 -8.22 12.43
N SER A 183 5.84 -7.88 11.28
CA SER A 183 5.08 -7.42 10.12
C SER A 183 4.19 -8.53 9.58
N LEU A 184 3.02 -8.14 9.08
CA LEU A 184 2.08 -9.08 8.51
C LEU A 184 2.45 -9.51 7.09
N LEU A 185 3.25 -8.74 6.33
CA LEU A 185 3.55 -9.06 4.93
C LEU A 185 4.26 -10.41 4.73
N PRO A 186 5.34 -10.75 5.46
CA PRO A 186 5.92 -12.10 5.44
C PRO A 186 4.88 -13.20 5.68
N ARG A 187 3.94 -12.96 6.59
CA ARG A 187 2.89 -13.92 6.94
C ARG A 187 1.83 -14.04 5.85
N LEU A 188 1.46 -12.93 5.18
CA LEU A 188 0.55 -12.95 4.04
C LEU A 188 1.08 -13.82 2.90
N ALA A 189 2.41 -13.87 2.72
CA ALA A 189 3.04 -14.70 1.70
C ALA A 189 2.86 -16.20 1.98
N THR A 190 2.77 -16.60 3.25
CA THR A 190 2.55 -18.02 3.62
C THR A 190 1.10 -18.49 3.41
N TRP A 191 0.16 -17.58 3.17
CA TRP A 191 -1.26 -17.92 3.01
C TRP A 191 -1.64 -17.97 1.53
N GLN A 192 -2.16 -19.12 1.09
CA GLN A 192 -2.54 -19.35 -0.31
C GLN A 192 -3.48 -18.27 -0.92
N LYS A 193 -4.33 -17.63 -0.10
CA LYS A 193 -5.25 -16.58 -0.57
C LYS A 193 -4.57 -15.24 -0.85
N SER A 194 -3.43 -14.97 -0.21
CA SER A 194 -2.71 -13.69 -0.27
C SER A 194 -1.27 -13.82 -0.77
N GLU A 195 -0.81 -15.03 -1.07
CA GLU A 195 0.53 -15.32 -1.59
C GLU A 195 0.86 -14.50 -2.85
N GLU A 196 -0.07 -14.43 -3.80
CA GLU A 196 0.12 -13.72 -5.06
C GLU A 196 0.30 -12.20 -4.85
N ILE A 197 -0.57 -11.58 -4.04
CA ILE A 197 -0.47 -10.14 -3.74
C ILE A 197 0.77 -9.84 -2.89
N ALA A 198 1.10 -10.70 -1.92
CA ALA A 198 2.28 -10.52 -1.08
C ALA A 198 3.57 -10.59 -1.91
N SER A 199 3.67 -11.56 -2.82
CA SER A 199 4.80 -11.68 -3.75
C SER A 199 4.96 -10.44 -4.61
N ARG A 200 3.86 -9.89 -5.14
CA ARG A 200 3.90 -8.63 -5.92
C ARG A 200 4.34 -7.44 -5.08
N ILE A 201 3.94 -7.37 -3.82
CA ILE A 201 4.38 -6.31 -2.89
C ILE A 201 5.87 -6.47 -2.60
N PHE A 202 6.41 -7.68 -2.40
CA PHE A 202 7.86 -7.86 -2.25
C PHE A 202 8.65 -7.33 -3.45
N TYR A 203 8.21 -7.64 -4.67
CA TYR A 203 8.84 -7.08 -5.87
C TYR A 203 8.66 -5.57 -6.00
N ALA A 204 7.52 -5.02 -5.54
CA ALA A 204 7.33 -3.57 -5.49
C ALA A 204 8.34 -2.92 -4.53
N VAL A 205 8.54 -3.48 -3.34
CA VAL A 205 9.55 -3.03 -2.36
C VAL A 205 10.95 -3.09 -2.95
N GLU A 206 11.33 -4.24 -3.51
CA GLU A 206 12.64 -4.42 -4.17
C GLU A 206 12.88 -3.34 -5.25
N SER A 207 11.90 -3.15 -6.14
CA SER A 207 12.05 -2.23 -7.27
C SER A 207 12.10 -0.76 -6.86
N ALA A 208 11.30 -0.37 -5.86
CA ALA A 208 11.23 1.00 -5.37
C ALA A 208 12.45 1.36 -4.51
N MET A 209 12.89 0.45 -3.63
CA MET A 209 14.02 0.68 -2.72
C MET A 209 15.40 0.58 -3.40
N ARG A 210 15.44 0.34 -4.72
CA ARG A 210 16.69 0.18 -5.48
C ARG A 210 17.60 1.41 -5.44
N ARG A 211 17.06 2.62 -5.26
CA ARG A 211 17.89 3.84 -5.16
C ARG A 211 18.19 4.25 -3.72
N CYS A 212 17.49 3.66 -2.75
CA CYS A 212 17.70 3.93 -1.32
C CYS A 212 18.99 3.26 -0.81
N GLY A 213 19.54 3.78 0.30
CA GLY A 213 20.76 3.24 0.93
C GLY A 213 20.55 1.92 1.71
N TYR A 214 19.31 1.55 1.99
CA TYR A 214 18.90 0.35 2.72
C TYR A 214 17.59 -0.20 2.13
N SER A 215 17.27 -1.46 2.45
CA SER A 215 15.97 -2.07 2.13
C SER A 215 15.04 -2.09 3.35
N LEU A 216 13.74 -2.31 3.17
CA LEU A 216 12.77 -2.26 4.27
C LEU A 216 12.84 -3.48 5.21
N GLY A 217 13.42 -4.60 4.78
CA GLY A 217 13.53 -5.81 5.60
C GLY A 217 12.18 -6.50 5.82
N LEU A 218 11.29 -6.47 4.84
CA LEU A 218 9.97 -7.10 4.91
C LEU A 218 9.94 -8.52 4.32
N GLY A 219 11.07 -9.03 3.84
CA GLY A 219 11.17 -10.33 3.17
C GLY A 219 11.27 -10.24 1.65
N GLU A 220 11.52 -9.04 1.12
CA GLU A 220 11.94 -8.84 -0.25
C GLU A 220 13.28 -9.55 -0.56
N PRO A 221 13.53 -9.93 -1.84
CA PRO A 221 14.74 -10.66 -2.23
C PRO A 221 16.05 -9.94 -1.91
N ASN A 222 16.07 -8.60 -1.96
CA ASN A 222 17.23 -7.75 -1.71
C ASN A 222 18.44 -8.14 -2.58
N LEU A 223 18.28 -8.05 -3.90
CA LEU A 223 19.27 -8.52 -4.87
C LEU A 223 20.58 -7.71 -4.82
N ASP A 224 20.52 -6.47 -4.35
CA ASP A 224 21.68 -5.58 -4.19
C ASP A 224 22.45 -5.83 -2.88
N GLY A 225 21.97 -6.74 -2.00
CA GLY A 225 22.63 -7.07 -0.74
C GLY A 225 22.72 -5.90 0.24
N LYS A 226 21.77 -4.97 0.18
CA LYS A 226 21.73 -3.76 1.02
C LYS A 226 21.45 -4.12 2.47
N PRO A 227 21.86 -3.30 3.43
CA PRO A 227 21.47 -3.57 4.80
C PRO A 227 19.97 -3.27 5.00
N ASN A 228 19.35 -3.90 5.99
CA ASN A 228 17.90 -3.81 6.22
C ASN A 228 17.59 -2.77 7.30
N LEU A 229 16.52 -2.00 7.11
CA LEU A 229 15.92 -1.20 8.18
C LEU A 229 15.44 -2.15 9.30
N ASP A 230 15.63 -1.77 10.56
CA ASP A 230 14.97 -2.44 11.69
C ASP A 230 13.48 -2.07 11.70
N TYR A 231 12.73 -2.71 10.79
CA TYR A 231 11.31 -2.42 10.56
C TYR A 231 10.48 -2.59 11.82
N ASP A 232 10.79 -3.59 12.65
CA ASP A 232 10.04 -3.87 13.87
C ASP A 232 10.26 -2.80 14.94
N ALA A 233 11.50 -2.31 15.08
CA ALA A 233 11.81 -1.21 16.00
C ALA A 233 11.16 0.11 15.57
N VAL A 234 11.14 0.41 14.27
CA VAL A 234 10.57 1.66 13.74
C VAL A 234 9.04 1.62 13.67
N CYS A 235 8.49 0.63 12.98
CA CYS A 235 7.05 0.56 12.69
C CYS A 235 6.25 0.12 13.93
N ARG A 236 6.83 -0.74 14.76
CA ARG A 236 6.18 -1.39 15.91
C ARG A 236 4.83 -2.03 15.55
N PRO A 237 4.80 -3.02 14.63
CA PRO A 237 3.55 -3.61 14.14
C PRO A 237 2.65 -4.20 15.24
N SER A 238 3.25 -4.69 16.32
CA SER A 238 2.56 -5.26 17.49
C SER A 238 1.80 -4.21 18.31
N GLU A 239 2.43 -3.06 18.58
CA GLU A 239 1.80 -1.92 19.26
C GLU A 239 0.66 -1.34 18.42
N LEU A 240 0.91 -1.16 17.12
CA LEU A 240 -0.11 -0.71 16.17
C LEU A 240 -1.30 -1.68 16.13
N HIS A 241 -1.04 -2.99 16.22
CA HIS A 241 -2.11 -3.98 16.33
C HIS A 241 -2.90 -3.85 17.63
N ALA A 242 -2.22 -3.63 18.75
CA ALA A 242 -2.83 -3.58 20.07
C ALA A 242 -3.90 -2.48 20.15
N LEU A 243 -3.75 -1.39 19.38
CA LEU A 243 -4.75 -0.32 19.28
C LEU A 243 -6.12 -0.78 18.77
N LYS A 244 -6.20 -1.92 18.07
CA LYS A 244 -7.48 -2.52 17.67
C LYS A 244 -8.34 -2.93 18.87
N LYS A 245 -7.72 -3.29 20.00
CA LYS A 245 -8.45 -3.73 21.20
C LYS A 245 -9.19 -2.55 21.82
N GLY A 246 -10.49 -2.49 21.59
CA GLY A 246 -11.37 -1.42 22.05
C GLY A 246 -12.20 -1.82 23.27
N ALA A 247 -12.90 -0.86 23.87
CA ALA A 247 -13.71 -1.01 25.09
C ALA A 247 -14.77 -2.15 25.04
N LEU A 248 -15.15 -2.61 23.85
CA LEU A 248 -16.06 -3.74 23.65
C LEU A 248 -15.45 -5.11 23.99
N ASP A 249 -14.11 -5.24 23.99
CA ASP A 249 -13.43 -6.48 24.35
C ASP A 249 -13.48 -6.75 25.88
N TYR A 250 -13.84 -5.74 26.69
CA TYR A 250 -14.06 -5.90 28.13
C TYR A 250 -15.48 -6.37 28.49
N ILE A 251 -16.40 -6.43 27.54
CA ILE A 251 -17.80 -6.81 27.81
C ILE A 251 -18.00 -8.35 27.84
N GLN A 252 -16.96 -9.15 27.56
CA GLN A 252 -17.09 -10.61 27.47
C GLN A 252 -16.45 -11.44 28.58
N ASN A 253 -16.09 -10.88 29.73
CA ASN A 253 -15.61 -11.65 30.89
C ASN A 253 -16.24 -11.18 32.22
N SER A 254 -17.57 -11.22 32.31
CA SER A 254 -18.31 -11.09 33.58
C SER A 254 -19.35 -12.18 33.72
#